data_AF-A0A0D9WEF2-F1
#
_entry.id   AF-A0A0D9WEF2-F1
#
_cell.length_a   1.000
_cell.length_b   1.000
_cell.length_c   1.000
_cell.angle_alpha   90.00
_cell.angle_beta   90.00
_cell.angle_gamma   90.00
#
_symmetry.space_group_name_H-M   'P 1'
#
loop_
_entity.id
_entity.type
_entity.pdbx_description
1 polymer ?
#
loop_
_entity_poly.entity_id
_entity_poly.type
_entity_poly.pdbx_seq_one_letter_code
_entity_poly.pdbx_strand_id
1 'polypeptide(L)'
;MKRFCGNRRFPVWQVLVCSWLFTAAQPQQAPKTDPTEVAALNKILGRWGKKASSEWNISGEPCSGVASDQSNWDNYPNINPIIKCRCTYNNNSVCHITKLYV
;
A
#
# COMPACT_ATOMS: atom_id res chain seq x y z
N MET A 1 18.99 13.86 17.41
CA MET A 1 19.44 14.50 18.66
C MET A 1 18.87 13.69 19.83
N LYS A 2 19.69 12.86 20.48
CA LYS A 2 19.25 12.03 21.61
C LYS A 2 19.22 12.87 22.88
N ARG A 3 18.11 12.96 23.60
CA ARG A 3 18.10 13.45 25.00
C ARG A 3 17.16 12.62 25.88
N PHE A 4 17.82 11.78 26.68
CA PHE A 4 17.48 11.21 27.99
C PHE A 4 16.09 11.52 28.59
N CYS A 5 15.25 10.48 28.71
CA CYS A 5 14.29 10.37 29.83
C CYS A 5 14.98 9.63 30.99
N GLY A 6 15.86 10.34 31.70
CA GLY A 6 16.45 9.89 32.95
C GLY A 6 15.67 10.46 34.12
N ASN A 7 15.09 9.55 34.91
CA ASN A 7 14.31 9.78 36.13
C ASN A 7 14.92 10.87 37.05
N ARG A 8 14.36 12.08 37.04
CA ARG A 8 14.54 13.09 38.09
C ARG A 8 13.18 13.71 38.41
N ARG A 9 12.95 13.90 39.71
CA ARG A 9 11.69 14.31 40.34
C ARG A 9 11.28 15.70 39.83
N PHE A 10 10.31 15.76 38.92
CA PHE A 10 9.76 17.02 38.41
C PHE A 10 8.49 17.43 39.18
N PRO A 11 8.28 18.73 39.44
CA PRO A 11 7.15 19.25 40.22
C PRO A 11 5.82 18.95 39.50
N VAL A 12 4.76 18.70 40.28
CA VAL A 12 3.42 18.25 39.82
C VAL A 12 2.85 19.12 38.69
N TRP A 13 3.25 20.40 38.62
CA TRP A 13 2.81 21.33 37.58
C TRP A 13 3.34 21.01 36.17
N GLN A 14 4.47 20.30 36.04
CA GLN A 14 5.06 19.95 34.73
C GLN A 14 4.31 18.82 34.00
N VAL A 15 3.46 18.06 34.69
CA VAL A 15 2.73 16.91 34.09
C VAL A 15 1.56 17.38 33.22
N LEU A 16 0.97 18.53 33.53
CA LEU A 16 -0.21 19.05 32.83
C LEU A 16 0.12 19.57 31.41
N VAL A 17 1.33 20.05 31.17
CA VAL A 17 1.73 20.65 29.88
C VAL A 17 2.10 19.60 28.82
N CYS A 18 2.49 18.39 29.24
CA CYS A 18 2.86 17.31 28.32
C CYS A 18 1.68 16.54 27.72
N SER A 19 0.44 16.85 28.10
CA SER A 19 -0.74 16.04 27.75
C SER A 19 -1.44 16.47 26.45
N TRP A 20 -1.03 17.56 25.81
CA TRP A 20 -1.69 18.11 24.60
C TRP A 20 -0.93 17.88 23.29
N LEU A 21 0.10 17.05 23.30
CA LEU A 21 0.89 16.73 22.10
C LEU A 21 0.70 15.28 21.61
N PHE A 22 -0.47 14.69 21.90
CA PHE A 22 -0.90 13.48 21.20
C PHE A 22 -1.65 13.90 19.93
N THR A 23 -0.91 14.30 18.89
CA THR A 23 -1.46 14.28 17.53
C THR A 23 -1.81 12.83 17.21
N ALA A 24 -3.10 12.50 17.24
CA ALA A 24 -3.59 11.24 16.74
C ALA A 24 -3.28 11.18 15.23
N ALA A 25 -2.34 10.32 14.83
CA ALA A 25 -2.18 9.98 13.43
C ALA A 25 -3.45 9.24 13.00
N GLN A 26 -4.27 9.86 12.16
CA GLN A 26 -5.40 9.16 11.55
C GLN A 26 -4.83 8.03 10.68
N PRO A 27 -5.37 6.79 10.76
CA PRO A 27 -4.93 5.72 9.87
C PRO A 27 -5.25 6.13 8.44
N GLN A 28 -4.22 6.42 7.66
CA GLN A 28 -4.38 6.68 6.23
C GLN A 28 -4.80 5.36 5.58
N GLN A 29 -6.00 5.35 5.00
CA GLN A 29 -6.54 4.16 4.36
C GLN A 29 -5.63 3.76 3.20
N ALA A 30 -5.24 2.48 3.13
CA ALA A 30 -4.39 2.00 2.06
C ALA A 30 -5.07 2.25 0.70
N PRO A 31 -4.30 2.67 -0.33
CA PRO A 31 -4.85 2.88 -1.66
C PRO A 31 -5.58 1.64 -2.19
N LYS A 32 -6.65 1.88 -2.93
CA LYS A 32 -7.51 0.83 -3.49
C LYS A 32 -7.52 0.89 -5.01
N THR A 33 -7.47 -0.29 -5.64
CA THR A 33 -7.68 -0.43 -7.07
C THR A 33 -9.14 -0.18 -7.40
N ASP A 34 -9.41 0.48 -8.52
CA ASP A 34 -10.78 0.70 -8.98
C ASP A 34 -11.52 -0.65 -9.14
N PRO A 35 -12.71 -0.83 -8.55
CA PRO A 35 -13.41 -2.12 -8.57
C PRO A 35 -13.78 -2.58 -9.99
N THR A 36 -13.95 -1.65 -10.93
CA THR A 36 -14.19 -1.95 -12.34
C THR A 36 -12.96 -2.57 -12.98
N GLU A 37 -11.77 -2.04 -12.67
CA GLU A 37 -10.50 -2.60 -13.14
C GLU A 37 -10.23 -3.98 -12.53
N VAL A 38 -10.54 -4.17 -11.24
CA VAL A 38 -10.48 -5.49 -10.58
C VAL A 38 -11.37 -6.50 -11.30
N ALA A 39 -12.62 -6.12 -11.59
CA ALA A 39 -13.57 -6.97 -12.30
C ALA A 39 -13.10 -7.28 -13.74
N ALA A 40 -12.56 -6.28 -14.45
CA ALA A 40 -12.02 -6.45 -15.80
C ALA A 40 -10.81 -7.40 -15.80
N LEU A 41 -9.87 -7.22 -14.86
CA LEU A 41 -8.71 -8.08 -14.71
C LEU A 41 -9.12 -9.53 -14.46
N ASN A 42 -10.04 -9.76 -13.52
CA ASN A 42 -10.54 -11.10 -13.21
C ASN A 42 -11.20 -11.77 -14.42
N LYS A 43 -11.96 -11.01 -15.23
CA LYS A 43 -12.54 -11.53 -16.48
C LYS A 43 -11.48 -11.90 -17.51
N ILE A 44 -10.45 -11.07 -17.69
CA ILE A 44 -9.35 -11.33 -18.63
C ILE A 44 -8.58 -12.59 -18.21
N LEU A 45 -8.14 -12.66 -16.94
CA LEU A 45 -7.41 -13.81 -16.42
C LEU A 45 -8.25 -15.10 -16.50
N GLY A 46 -9.54 -15.01 -16.17
CA GLY A 46 -10.47 -16.14 -16.31
C GLY A 46 -10.59 -16.64 -17.75
N ARG A 47 -10.71 -15.73 -18.73
CA ARG A 47 -10.75 -16.10 -20.16
C ARG A 47 -9.44 -16.73 -20.64
N TRP A 48 -8.31 -16.36 -20.05
CA TRP A 48 -7.00 -16.95 -20.38
C TRP A 48 -6.63 -18.18 -19.55
N GLY A 49 -7.48 -18.62 -18.61
CA GLY A 49 -7.17 -19.72 -17.71
C GLY A 49 -6.01 -19.43 -16.76
N LYS A 50 -5.72 -18.15 -16.50
CA LYS A 50 -4.67 -17.69 -15.59
C LYS A 50 -5.24 -17.33 -14.23
N LYS A 51 -4.39 -17.34 -13.21
CA LYS A 51 -4.73 -16.90 -11.84
C LYS A 51 -3.81 -15.78 -11.43
N ALA A 52 -4.29 -14.90 -10.54
CA ALA A 52 -3.45 -13.86 -9.96
C ALA A 52 -2.31 -14.47 -9.13
N SER A 53 -1.15 -13.83 -9.18
CA SER A 53 0.02 -14.22 -8.39
C SER A 53 -0.11 -13.70 -6.95
N SER A 54 0.32 -14.48 -5.97
CA SER A 54 0.37 -14.08 -4.56
C SER A 54 1.29 -12.87 -4.29
N GLU A 55 2.22 -12.61 -5.21
CA GLU A 55 3.24 -11.58 -5.15
C GLU A 55 2.66 -10.18 -5.39
N TRP A 56 1.49 -10.08 -6.03
CA TRP A 56 0.81 -8.82 -6.29
C TRP A 56 -0.65 -8.77 -5.86
N ASN A 57 -1.34 -9.91 -5.69
CA ASN A 57 -2.72 -9.93 -5.20
C ASN A 57 -2.77 -10.24 -3.69
N ILE A 58 -2.07 -9.42 -2.91
CA ILE A 58 -1.98 -9.60 -1.45
C ILE A 58 -3.32 -9.20 -0.83
N SER A 59 -3.93 -10.12 -0.08
CA SER A 59 -5.21 -9.92 0.60
C SER A 59 -6.38 -9.54 -0.32
N GLY A 60 -6.32 -9.90 -1.61
CA GLY A 60 -7.35 -9.56 -2.59
C GLY A 60 -7.23 -8.16 -3.20
N GLU A 61 -6.16 -7.42 -2.90
CA GLU A 61 -5.85 -6.14 -3.52
C GLU A 61 -4.82 -6.33 -4.65
N PRO A 62 -5.20 -6.20 -5.93
CA PRO A 62 -4.30 -6.52 -7.03
C PRO A 62 -3.16 -5.51 -7.21
N CYS A 63 -3.35 -4.25 -6.84
CA CYS A 63 -2.27 -3.27 -6.81
C CYS A 63 -1.55 -3.28 -5.46
N SER A 64 -1.00 -4.44 -5.08
CA SER A 64 -0.15 -4.59 -3.91
C SER A 64 1.17 -5.29 -4.27
N GLY A 65 2.10 -5.36 -3.32
CA GLY A 65 3.39 -6.04 -3.52
C GLY A 65 4.14 -5.56 -4.77
N VAL A 66 4.55 -6.49 -5.62
CA VAL A 66 5.36 -6.21 -6.82
C VAL A 66 4.63 -5.41 -7.89
N ALA A 67 3.28 -5.37 -7.87
CA ALA A 67 2.51 -4.58 -8.83
C ALA A 67 2.58 -3.07 -8.56
N SER A 68 2.76 -2.68 -7.31
CA SER A 68 2.87 -1.27 -6.89
C SER A 68 4.31 -0.78 -6.81
N ASP A 69 5.29 -1.68 -6.95
CA ASP A 69 6.70 -1.31 -7.02
C ASP A 69 7.06 -0.63 -8.36
N GLN A 70 7.99 0.32 -8.28
CA GLN A 70 8.52 1.11 -9.40
C GLN A 70 9.47 0.32 -10.31
N SER A 71 9.96 -0.84 -9.87
CA SER A 71 10.80 -1.73 -10.67
C SER A 71 10.13 -2.12 -11.99
N ASN A 72 10.92 -2.27 -13.06
CA ASN A 72 10.44 -2.84 -14.31
C ASN A 72 10.00 -4.30 -14.13
N TRP A 73 9.07 -4.76 -14.98
CA TRP A 73 8.55 -6.12 -14.93
C TRP A 73 9.62 -7.17 -15.29
N ASP A 74 10.64 -6.79 -16.06
CA ASP A 74 11.80 -7.63 -16.40
C ASP A 74 12.58 -8.11 -15.16
N ASN A 75 12.44 -7.42 -14.02
CA ASN A 75 13.03 -7.83 -12.75
C ASN A 75 12.32 -9.02 -12.11
N TYR A 76 11.17 -9.44 -12.65
CA TYR A 76 10.32 -10.51 -12.13
C TYR A 76 9.98 -11.56 -13.19
N PRO A 77 10.99 -12.22 -13.80
CA PRO A 77 10.79 -13.11 -14.95
C PRO A 77 9.94 -14.35 -14.63
N ASN A 78 9.84 -14.71 -13.34
CA ASN A 78 9.12 -15.90 -12.88
C ASN A 78 7.67 -15.61 -12.42
N ILE A 79 7.21 -14.35 -12.51
CA ILE A 79 5.86 -13.96 -12.12
C ILE A 79 5.01 -13.83 -13.37
N ASN A 80 4.17 -14.83 -13.63
CA ASN A 80 3.22 -14.84 -14.75
C ASN A 80 1.85 -15.35 -14.29
N PRO A 81 0.79 -14.54 -14.37
CA PRO A 81 0.72 -13.19 -14.94
C PRO A 81 1.29 -12.13 -13.98
N ILE A 82 1.81 -11.02 -14.51
CA ILE A 82 2.21 -9.84 -13.73
C ILE A 82 1.46 -8.59 -14.21
N ILE A 83 1.07 -7.73 -13.26
CA ILE A 83 0.50 -6.42 -13.54
C ILE A 83 1.39 -5.31 -12.99
N LYS A 84 1.24 -4.10 -13.52
CA LYS A 84 1.81 -2.89 -12.93
C LYS A 84 0.76 -1.83 -12.71
N CYS A 85 0.82 -1.21 -11.55
CA CYS A 85 -0.14 -0.22 -11.09
C CYS A 85 0.49 1.16 -10.94
N ARG A 86 -0.35 2.19 -11.06
CA ARG A 86 -0.02 3.57 -10.74
C ARG A 86 -1.00 4.09 -9.70
N CYS A 87 -0.50 4.37 -8.50
CA CYS A 87 -1.29 4.81 -7.33
C CYS A 87 -1.10 6.30 -7.03
N THR A 88 -1.27 7.14 -8.05
CA THR A 88 -1.12 8.60 -7.94
C THR A 88 -2.45 9.34 -8.06
N TYR A 89 -3.56 8.62 -8.20
CA TYR A 89 -4.88 9.22 -8.41
C TYR A 89 -5.56 9.55 -7.08
N ASN A 90 -6.38 10.61 -7.07
CA ASN A 90 -7.13 11.09 -5.90
C ASN A 90 -6.28 11.16 -4.61
N ASN A 91 -5.19 11.94 -4.62
CA ASN A 91 -4.27 12.03 -3.48
C ASN A 91 -3.75 10.66 -3.01
N ASN A 92 -3.35 9.81 -3.96
CA ASN A 92 -2.82 8.47 -3.70
C ASN A 92 -3.81 7.52 -3.01
N SER A 93 -5.12 7.76 -3.12
CA SER A 93 -6.16 6.86 -2.59
C SER A 93 -6.63 5.81 -3.59
N VAL A 94 -6.41 6.04 -4.89
CA VAL A 94 -6.83 5.14 -5.96
C VAL A 94 -5.62 4.69 -6.81
N CYS A 95 -5.55 3.39 -7.06
CA CYS A 95 -4.60 2.76 -7.96
C CYS A 95 -5.27 2.38 -9.28
N HIS A 96 -4.55 2.60 -10.38
CA HIS A 96 -4.95 2.14 -11.70
C HIS A 96 -3.99 1.08 -12.24
N ILE A 97 -4.53 0.01 -12.82
CA ILE A 97 -3.75 -1.00 -13.55
C ILE A 97 -3.34 -0.38 -14.88
N THR A 98 -2.02 -0.30 -15.11
CA THR A 98 -1.46 0.35 -16.30
C THR A 98 -0.83 -0.62 -17.29
N LYS A 99 -0.45 -1.81 -16.82
CA LYS A 99 0.14 -2.87 -17.66
C LYS A 99 -0.29 -4.24 -17.15
N LEU A 100 -0.45 -5.19 -18.07
CA LEU A 100 -0.68 -6.60 -17.84
C LEU A 100 0.22 -7.38 -18.80
N TYR A 101 0.99 -8.32 -18.27
CA TYR A 101 1.89 -9.20 -19.02
C TYR A 101 1.63 -10.66 -18.65
N VAL A 102 1.59 -11.53 -19.66
CA VAL A 102 1.16 -12.94 -19.57
C VAL A 102 2.00 -13.89 -20.42
#